data_AF-A0A962GNY6-F1
#
_entry.id   AF-A0A962GNY6-F1
#
_cell.length_a   1.000
_cell.length_b   1.000
_cell.length_c   1.000
_cell.angle_alpha   90.00
_cell.angle_beta   90.00
_cell.angle_gamma   90.00
#
_symmetry.space_group_name_H-M   'P 1'
#
loop_
_entity.id
_entity.type
_entity.pdbx_description
1 polymer ?
#
loop_
_entity_poly.entity_id
_entity_poly.type
_entity_poly.pdbx_seq_one_letter_code
_entity_poly.pdbx_strand_id
1 'polypeptide(L)'
;DSPAGNYAANANVSLTLLPQDFSGAADLRLQFQSYCDTEFGFDYGHVEVSTDGSAWTELWRCEGNASWQPVDIALTALAGQATARLRFRLSSDGGVQRSGWNVDDIRIVGTGATCDAQAEAIFADNFED
;
A
#
# COMPACT_ATOMS: atom_id res chain seq x y z
N ASP A 1 -6.88 8.62 8.19
CA ASP A 1 -8.09 9.42 8.44
C ASP A 1 -8.80 9.65 7.10
N SER A 2 -9.97 9.03 6.90
CA SER A 2 -10.82 9.30 5.73
C SER A 2 -11.84 10.38 6.10
N PRO A 3 -11.81 11.57 5.47
CA PRO A 3 -12.70 12.67 5.80
C PRO A 3 -14.16 12.27 5.48
N ALA A 4 -15.06 12.63 6.39
CA ALA A 4 -16.51 12.41 6.38
C ALA A 4 -17.17 12.17 5.00
N GLY A 5 -17.51 10.91 4.70
CA GLY A 5 -18.39 10.55 3.58
C GLY A 5 -18.04 9.21 2.92
N ASN A 6 -18.98 8.70 2.11
CA ASN A 6 -18.70 7.58 1.21
C ASN A 6 -17.77 8.03 0.06
N TYR A 7 -17.06 7.10 -0.58
CA TYR A 7 -16.28 7.44 -1.78
C TYR A 7 -17.19 7.93 -2.93
N ALA A 8 -16.61 8.62 -3.92
CA ALA A 8 -17.36 9.11 -5.07
C ALA A 8 -17.66 8.00 -6.08
N ALA A 9 -18.79 8.10 -6.80
CA ALA A 9 -19.03 7.26 -7.98
C ALA A 9 -17.96 7.49 -9.05
N ASN A 10 -17.61 6.44 -9.80
CA ASN A 10 -16.52 6.40 -10.78
C ASN A 10 -15.17 6.87 -10.19
N ALA A 11 -14.92 6.60 -8.92
CA ALA A 11 -13.65 6.93 -8.30
C ALA A 11 -12.52 6.14 -8.97
N ASN A 12 -11.38 6.81 -9.14
CA ASN A 12 -10.12 6.17 -9.46
C ASN A 12 -9.00 7.00 -8.82
N VAL A 13 -8.80 6.80 -7.53
CA VAL A 13 -7.92 7.62 -6.70
C VAL A 13 -6.85 6.76 -6.08
N SER A 14 -5.63 7.28 -5.98
CA SER A 14 -4.50 6.51 -5.47
C SER A 14 -3.60 7.31 -4.54
N LEU A 15 -3.14 6.65 -3.49
CA LEU A 15 -1.98 7.05 -2.70
C LEU A 15 -0.76 6.32 -3.26
N THR A 16 0.17 7.06 -3.86
CA THR A 16 1.42 6.50 -4.40
C THR A 16 2.59 6.91 -3.52
N LEU A 17 3.38 5.94 -3.06
CA LEU A 17 4.61 6.22 -2.32
C LEU A 17 5.65 6.86 -3.24
N LEU A 18 6.55 7.66 -2.65
CA LEU A 18 7.75 8.09 -3.36
C LEU A 18 8.55 6.88 -3.85
N PRO A 19 9.27 6.97 -4.98
CA PRO A 19 10.13 5.89 -5.44
C PRO A 19 11.09 5.45 -4.33
N GLN A 20 11.20 4.14 -4.14
CA GLN A 20 12.06 3.51 -3.15
C GLN A 20 13.22 2.78 -3.84
N ASP A 21 14.39 2.86 -3.23
CA ASP A 21 15.56 2.08 -3.65
C ASP A 21 15.63 0.78 -2.83
N PHE A 22 15.46 -0.34 -3.54
CA PHE A 22 15.54 -1.70 -3.02
C PHE A 22 16.67 -2.50 -3.70
N SER A 23 17.65 -1.83 -4.31
CA SER A 23 18.77 -2.48 -5.01
C SER A 23 19.59 -3.45 -4.15
N GLY A 24 19.67 -3.21 -2.83
CA GLY A 24 20.32 -4.08 -1.85
C GLY A 24 19.39 -5.00 -1.04
N ALA A 25 18.08 -4.93 -1.30
CA ALA A 25 17.07 -5.63 -0.51
C ALA A 25 16.60 -6.94 -1.16
N ALA A 26 16.31 -7.93 -0.33
CA ALA A 26 15.74 -9.23 -0.66
C ALA A 26 14.55 -9.54 0.26
N ASP A 27 13.80 -10.60 -0.05
CA ASP A 27 12.65 -11.09 0.73
C ASP A 27 11.65 -9.99 1.14
N LEU A 28 11.45 -9.00 0.26
CA LEU A 28 10.60 -7.86 0.55
C LEU A 28 9.14 -8.29 0.72
N ARG A 29 8.48 -7.74 1.75
CA ARG A 29 7.06 -7.94 2.03
C ARG A 29 6.42 -6.61 2.43
N LEU A 30 5.21 -6.38 1.94
CA LEU A 30 4.34 -5.32 2.42
C LEU A 30 3.39 -5.92 3.46
N GLN A 31 3.34 -5.29 4.62
CA GLN A 31 2.40 -5.65 5.67
C GLN A 31 1.59 -4.41 6.07
N PHE A 32 0.27 -4.57 6.23
CA PHE A 32 -0.64 -3.47 6.57
C PHE A 32 -1.95 -4.00 7.15
N GLN A 33 -2.74 -3.12 7.76
CA GLN A 33 -4.14 -3.38 8.14
C GLN A 33 -5.07 -2.86 7.06
N SER A 34 -6.09 -3.66 6.72
CA SER A 34 -7.08 -3.33 5.69
C SER A 34 -8.49 -3.41 6.26
N TYR A 35 -9.27 -2.33 6.10
CA TYR A 35 -10.72 -2.31 6.28
C TYR A 35 -11.34 -1.83 4.96
N CYS A 36 -12.05 -2.71 4.25
CA CYS A 36 -12.43 -2.53 2.86
C CYS A 36 -13.95 -2.64 2.68
N ASP A 37 -14.69 -1.63 3.11
CA ASP A 37 -16.14 -1.54 2.93
C ASP A 37 -16.44 -0.89 1.56
N THR A 38 -16.43 -1.72 0.52
CA THR A 38 -16.75 -1.34 -0.87
C THR A 38 -17.93 -2.15 -1.41
N GLU A 39 -18.52 -1.73 -2.53
CA GLU A 39 -19.53 -2.56 -3.21
C GLU A 39 -18.91 -3.88 -3.72
N PHE A 40 -19.37 -5.00 -3.17
CA PHE A 40 -18.91 -6.33 -3.56
C PHE A 40 -19.21 -6.62 -5.03
N GLY A 41 -18.20 -7.02 -5.79
CA GLY A 41 -18.26 -7.34 -7.21
C GLY A 41 -18.00 -6.16 -8.15
N PHE A 42 -17.95 -4.93 -7.64
CA PHE A 42 -17.91 -3.72 -8.47
C PHE A 42 -16.76 -2.78 -8.08
N ASP A 43 -16.51 -2.63 -6.78
CA ASP A 43 -15.62 -1.61 -6.25
C ASP A 43 -14.50 -2.25 -5.42
N TYR A 44 -13.28 -1.78 -5.63
CA TYR A 44 -12.08 -2.48 -5.18
C TYR A 44 -11.02 -1.54 -4.61
N GLY A 45 -10.41 -1.98 -3.51
CA GLY A 45 -9.11 -1.50 -3.08
C GLY A 45 -8.01 -2.36 -3.72
N HIS A 46 -6.99 -1.72 -4.29
CA HIS A 46 -5.89 -2.37 -4.99
C HIS A 46 -4.54 -2.00 -4.38
N VAL A 47 -3.66 -2.99 -4.26
CA VAL A 47 -2.22 -2.77 -4.07
C VAL A 47 -1.52 -3.08 -5.38
N GLU A 48 -0.84 -2.08 -5.92
CA GLU A 48 -0.16 -2.17 -7.21
C GLU A 48 1.28 -1.69 -7.10
N VAL A 49 2.16 -2.28 -7.90
CA VAL A 49 3.59 -1.95 -7.94
C VAL A 49 4.06 -1.61 -9.35
N SER A 50 5.14 -0.85 -9.45
CA SER A 50 5.79 -0.51 -10.72
C SER A 50 7.31 -0.52 -10.56
N THR A 51 8.00 -1.11 -11.54
CA THR A 51 9.47 -1.14 -11.60
C THR A 51 10.03 -0.17 -12.64
N ASP A 52 9.19 0.35 -13.53
CA ASP A 52 9.56 1.28 -14.61
C ASP A 52 8.96 2.69 -14.43
N GLY A 53 8.14 2.88 -13.39
CA GLY A 53 7.46 4.13 -13.07
C GLY A 53 6.23 4.44 -13.92
N SER A 54 5.84 3.57 -14.84
CA SER A 54 4.74 3.78 -15.79
C SER A 54 3.72 2.64 -15.81
N ALA A 55 4.16 1.39 -15.95
CA ALA A 55 3.31 0.21 -15.92
C ALA A 55 3.09 -0.25 -14.48
N TRP A 56 1.85 -0.58 -14.15
CA TRP A 56 1.44 -1.03 -12.82
C TRP A 56 0.99 -2.48 -12.87
N THR A 57 1.49 -3.28 -11.93
CA THR A 57 1.11 -4.67 -11.72
C THR A 57 0.33 -4.79 -10.41
N GLU A 58 -0.87 -5.34 -10.46
CA GLU A 58 -1.67 -5.64 -9.25
C GLU A 58 -1.06 -6.83 -8.50
N LEU A 59 -0.82 -6.66 -7.20
CA LEU A 59 -0.35 -7.74 -6.31
C LEU A 59 -1.45 -8.25 -5.38
N TRP A 60 -2.41 -7.39 -5.05
CA TRP A 60 -3.49 -7.71 -4.12
C TRP A 60 -4.68 -6.80 -4.34
N ARG A 61 -5.87 -7.31 -4.01
CA ARG A 61 -7.11 -6.54 -4.01
C ARG A 61 -8.04 -6.97 -2.87
N CYS A 62 -8.92 -6.06 -2.46
CA CYS A 62 -10.05 -6.34 -1.59
C CYS A 62 -11.36 -5.77 -2.12
N GLU A 63 -12.44 -6.32 -1.58
CA GLU A 63 -13.81 -5.86 -1.79
C GLU A 63 -14.68 -6.30 -0.61
N GLY A 64 -15.71 -5.51 -0.26
CA GLY A 64 -16.83 -5.93 0.60
C GLY A 64 -16.49 -6.46 2.00
N ASN A 65 -15.29 -6.20 2.52
CA ASN A 65 -14.84 -6.64 3.85
C ASN A 65 -14.75 -5.46 4.83
N ALA A 66 -15.86 -5.17 5.50
CA ALA A 66 -15.99 -4.15 6.53
C ALA A 66 -15.45 -4.61 7.90
N SER A 67 -14.25 -5.20 7.93
CA SER A 67 -13.56 -5.60 9.15
C SER A 67 -12.06 -5.43 8.96
N TRP A 68 -11.36 -5.00 10.02
CA TRP A 68 -9.91 -4.89 10.00
C TRP A 68 -9.28 -6.27 9.84
N GLN A 69 -8.44 -6.42 8.83
CA GLN A 69 -7.70 -7.65 8.54
C GLN A 69 -6.22 -7.33 8.32
N PRO A 70 -5.30 -8.12 8.90
CA PRO A 70 -3.90 -8.03 8.54
C PRO A 70 -3.69 -8.56 7.13
N VAL A 71 -2.92 -7.84 6.33
CA VAL A 71 -2.49 -8.24 4.99
C VAL A 71 -0.98 -8.35 4.98
N ASP A 72 -0.47 -9.41 4.38
CA ASP A 72 0.95 -9.67 4.20
C ASP A 72 1.19 -10.22 2.79
N ILE A 73 1.83 -9.42 1.93
CA ILE A 73 2.09 -9.76 0.53
C ILE A 73 3.58 -9.67 0.22
N ALA A 74 4.08 -10.62 -0.57
CA ALA A 74 5.45 -10.58 -1.05
C ALA A 74 5.60 -9.53 -2.17
N LEU A 75 6.65 -8.72 -2.10
CA LEU A 75 7.02 -7.71 -3.09
C LEU A 75 8.17 -8.20 -3.97
N THR A 76 8.10 -9.45 -4.44
CA THR A 76 9.19 -10.11 -5.18
C THR A 76 9.65 -9.32 -6.39
N ALA A 77 8.72 -8.65 -7.10
CA ALA A 77 9.02 -7.82 -8.26
C ALA A 77 9.86 -6.57 -7.92
N LEU A 78 9.88 -6.14 -6.66
CA LEU A 78 10.58 -4.93 -6.23
C LEU A 78 11.99 -5.18 -5.67
N ALA A 79 12.31 -6.43 -5.31
CA ALA A 79 13.65 -6.77 -4.84
C ALA A 79 14.70 -6.47 -5.93
N GLY A 80 15.78 -5.80 -5.56
CA GLY A 80 16.85 -5.39 -6.48
C GLY A 80 16.54 -4.18 -7.37
N GLN A 81 15.36 -3.55 -7.22
CA GLN A 81 14.96 -2.40 -8.04
C GLN A 81 15.38 -1.08 -7.39
N ALA A 82 16.06 -0.20 -8.13
CA ALA A 82 16.53 1.10 -7.62
C ALA A 82 15.43 2.19 -7.60
N THR A 83 14.35 1.99 -8.35
CA THR A 83 13.26 2.98 -8.50
C THR A 83 11.89 2.29 -8.42
N ALA A 84 11.71 1.46 -7.41
CA ALA A 84 10.45 0.76 -7.17
C ALA A 84 9.35 1.74 -6.75
N ARG A 85 8.13 1.55 -7.23
CA ARG A 85 6.95 2.27 -6.77
C ARG A 85 5.88 1.32 -6.29
N LEU A 86 5.12 1.78 -5.31
CA LEU A 86 3.98 1.09 -4.74
C LEU A 86 2.85 2.10 -4.58
N ARG A 87 1.62 1.67 -4.86
CA ARG A 87 0.43 2.48 -4.62
C ARG A 87 -0.72 1.65 -4.05
N PHE A 88 -1.55 2.34 -3.28
CA PHE A 88 -2.87 1.90 -2.86
C PHE A 88 -3.88 2.67 -3.70
N ARG A 89 -4.76 1.99 -4.42
CA ARG A 89 -5.75 2.62 -5.31
C ARG A 89 -7.16 2.14 -4.98
N LEU A 90 -8.10 3.07 -4.85
CA LEU A 90 -9.53 2.77 -4.83
C LEU A 90 -10.09 3.02 -6.22
N SER A 91 -10.80 2.04 -6.77
CA SER A 91 -11.67 2.27 -7.92
C SER A 91 -13.10 1.82 -7.68
N SER A 92 -14.04 2.58 -8.22
CA SER A 92 -15.45 2.27 -8.18
C SER A 92 -16.11 2.40 -9.54
N ASP A 93 -17.27 1.77 -9.70
CA ASP A 93 -18.16 1.99 -10.83
C ASP A 93 -19.13 3.17 -10.56
N GLY A 94 -20.17 3.31 -11.39
CA GLY A 94 -21.18 4.37 -11.26
C GLY A 94 -22.21 4.13 -10.16
N GLY A 95 -22.21 2.95 -9.53
CA GLY A 95 -23.15 2.44 -8.56
C GLY A 95 -22.63 2.46 -7.12
N VAL A 96 -23.52 2.05 -6.22
CA VAL A 96 -23.44 2.00 -4.73
C VAL A 96 -22.11 2.44 -4.11
N GLN A 97 -22.12 3.62 -3.48
CA GLN A 97 -20.96 4.08 -2.71
C GLN A 97 -21.04 3.64 -1.23
N ARG A 98 -19.91 3.20 -0.69
CA ARG A 98 -19.73 2.75 0.70
C ARG A 98 -18.67 3.59 1.42
N SER A 99 -18.31 3.24 2.66
CA SER A 99 -17.30 4.00 3.42
C SER A 99 -15.88 3.90 2.82
N GLY A 100 -15.65 2.91 1.94
CA GLY A 100 -14.44 2.80 1.15
C GLY A 100 -13.37 1.92 1.79
N TRP A 101 -12.13 2.23 1.44
CA TRP A 101 -10.98 1.45 1.87
C TRP A 101 -10.08 2.27 2.78
N ASN A 102 -9.90 1.79 4.00
CA ASN A 102 -8.98 2.31 4.98
C ASN A 102 -7.78 1.37 5.09
N VAL A 103 -6.59 1.96 5.10
CA VAL A 103 -5.29 1.29 5.18
C VAL A 103 -4.53 1.88 6.35
N ASP A 104 -4.00 1.04 7.23
CA ASP A 104 -3.22 1.46 8.41
C ASP A 104 -2.03 0.53 8.67
N ASP A 105 -1.16 0.88 9.61
CA ASP A 105 0.01 0.09 10.04
C ASP A 105 0.90 -0.39 8.88
N ILE A 106 1.07 0.47 7.86
CA ILE A 106 1.82 0.15 6.65
C ILE A 106 3.31 0.01 6.99
N ARG A 107 3.88 -1.15 6.68
CA ARG A 107 5.31 -1.42 6.79
C ARG A 107 5.80 -2.23 5.59
N ILE A 108 6.97 -1.87 5.09
CA ILE A 108 7.74 -2.69 4.15
C ILE A 108 8.89 -3.30 4.94
N VAL A 109 8.98 -4.61 4.92
CA VAL A 109 10.03 -5.38 5.61
C VAL A 109 10.81 -6.21 4.60
N GLY A 110 12.07 -6.50 4.86
CA GLY A 110 12.91 -7.32 4.00
C GLY A 110 14.24 -7.67 4.65
N THR A 111 15.05 -8.43 3.92
CA THR A 111 16.41 -8.84 4.30
C THR A 111 17.43 -8.19 3.36
N GLY A 112 18.72 -8.33 3.66
CA GLY A 112 19.81 -7.78 2.85
C GLY A 112 20.32 -6.45 3.38
N ALA A 113 21.22 -5.82 2.63
CA ALA A 113 21.67 -4.47 2.94
C ALA A 113 20.51 -3.53 2.63
N THR A 114 19.56 -3.39 3.57
CA THR A 114 18.82 -2.14 3.71
C THR A 114 19.88 -1.06 3.66
N CYS A 115 19.76 -0.12 2.73
CA CYS A 115 20.66 1.02 2.63
C CYS A 115 21.15 1.41 4.03
N ASP A 116 22.45 1.26 4.27
CA ASP A 116 23.14 1.76 5.48
C ASP A 116 23.22 3.30 5.44
N ALA A 117 22.17 3.91 4.90
CA ALA A 117 21.91 5.31 4.75
C ALA A 117 20.39 5.44 5.01
N GLN A 118 20.04 6.09 6.11
CA GLN A 118 18.68 6.38 6.62
C GLN A 118 18.12 5.49 7.75
N ALA A 119 18.93 4.68 8.44
CA ALA A 119 18.56 4.22 9.79
C ALA A 119 18.72 5.32 10.87
N GLU A 120 19.24 6.51 10.50
CA GLU A 120 19.61 7.57 11.44
C GLU A 120 18.56 8.67 11.64
N ALA A 121 17.31 8.49 11.19
CA ALA A 121 16.29 9.56 11.30
C ALA A 121 14.90 9.13 11.78
N ILE A 122 14.72 7.92 12.33
CA ILE A 122 13.39 7.49 12.83
C ILE A 122 13.32 7.39 14.37
N PHE A 123 14.45 7.42 15.09
CA PHE A 123 14.46 7.58 16.55
C PHE A 123 15.66 8.41 17.04
N ALA A 124 15.71 9.69 16.67
CA ALA A 124 16.31 10.72 17.53
C ALA A 124 15.12 11.57 17.96
N ASP A 125 14.51 11.29 19.11
CA ASP A 125 15.01 11.76 20.38
C ASP A 125 14.73 10.79 21.54
N ASN A 126 15.80 10.43 22.24
CA ASN A 126 15.90 9.93 23.62
C ASN A 126 14.59 9.86 24.44
N PHE A 127 13.91 8.71 24.42
CA PHE A 127 12.96 8.34 25.49
C PHE A 127 13.41 7.04 26.17
N GLU A 128 14.48 7.17 26.95
CA GLU A 128 14.80 6.31 28.10
C GLU A 128 14.99 7.26 29.29
N ASP A 129 13.93 7.40 30.09
CA ASP A 129 13.90 7.43 31.57
C ASP A 129 12.44 7.50 32.06
#